data_AF-A0A8J3JQU2-F1
#
_entry.id   AF-A0A8J3JQU2-F1
#
_cell.length_a   1.000
_cell.length_b   1.000
_cell.length_c   1.000
_cell.angle_alpha   90.00
_cell.angle_beta   90.00
_cell.angle_gamma   90.00
#
_symmetry.space_group_name_H-M   'P 1'
#
loop_
_entity.id
_entity.type
_entity.pdbx_description
1 polymer ?
#
loop_
_entity_poly.entity_id
_entity_poly.type
_entity_poly.pdbx_seq_one_letter_code
_entity_poly.pdbx_strand_id
1 'polypeptide(L)'
;MTAVPSLTAALFIASPLLVAGVMGVLLGRDPLRLTRLRLRWIALLWAAAAIAALRYADPGWLPQPLRQDSGLALAAATWTLSAAWVGVNLRGRTRGQQAGLSALLAGAAANALAIAVNGGEMPYAQPAGQTGADTTVGHAAWEAGQHRLYWLSDVIAVPGTAVLLSVGDLLLIGGITTLLVAAMRPRRITDPLASEVVDDESDQTLQPRPAGSRPASD
;
A
#
# COMPACT_ATOMS: atom_id res chain seq x y z
N MET A 1 -19.55 -2.66 -26.16
CA MET A 1 -18.28 -3.43 -26.28
C MET A 1 -17.50 -3.23 -25.00
N THR A 2 -17.33 -4.27 -24.18
CA THR A 2 -16.48 -4.18 -22.98
C THR A 2 -15.03 -4.28 -23.43
N ALA A 3 -14.26 -3.19 -23.27
CA ALA A 3 -12.82 -3.23 -23.51
C ALA A 3 -12.21 -4.27 -22.57
N VAL A 4 -11.64 -5.34 -23.13
CA VAL A 4 -10.83 -6.28 -22.34
C VAL A 4 -9.61 -5.49 -21.88
N PRO A 5 -9.31 -5.44 -20.57
CA PRO A 5 -8.11 -4.77 -20.10
C PRO A 5 -6.90 -5.38 -20.81
N SER A 6 -6.05 -4.53 -21.39
CA SER A 6 -4.83 -5.01 -22.03
C SER A 6 -3.99 -5.78 -21.02
N LEU A 7 -3.25 -6.79 -21.48
CA LEU A 7 -2.33 -7.57 -20.63
C LEU A 7 -1.42 -6.63 -19.82
N THR A 8 -1.00 -5.52 -20.43
CA THR A 8 -0.20 -4.46 -19.81
C THR A 8 -0.90 -3.84 -18.59
N ALA A 9 -2.18 -3.49 -18.68
CA ALA A 9 -2.94 -2.92 -17.56
C ALA A 9 -3.11 -3.95 -16.43
N ALA A 10 -3.40 -5.21 -16.77
CA ALA A 10 -3.52 -6.28 -15.78
C ALA A 10 -2.19 -6.55 -15.04
N LEU A 11 -1.07 -6.60 -15.78
CA LEU A 11 0.26 -6.74 -15.21
C LEU A 11 0.63 -5.55 -14.33
N PHE A 12 0.27 -4.34 -14.74
CA PHE A 12 0.51 -3.14 -13.96
C PHE A 12 -0.23 -3.17 -12.61
N ILE A 13 -1.52 -3.53 -12.62
CA ILE A 13 -2.33 -3.70 -11.40
C ILE A 13 -1.75 -4.80 -10.50
N ALA A 14 -1.28 -5.90 -11.09
CA ALA A 14 -0.67 -7.00 -10.35
C ALA A 14 0.76 -6.72 -9.86
N SER A 15 1.42 -5.69 -10.40
CA SER A 15 2.85 -5.44 -10.15
C SER A 15 3.23 -5.30 -8.67
N PRO A 16 2.47 -4.61 -7.80
CA PRO A 16 2.85 -4.51 -6.39
C PRO A 16 2.81 -5.86 -5.68
N LEU A 17 1.89 -6.75 -6.07
CA LEU A 17 1.78 -8.11 -5.53
C LEU A 17 2.98 -8.97 -5.98
N LEU A 18 3.33 -8.89 -7.27
CA LEU A 18 4.48 -9.60 -7.83
C LEU A 18 5.79 -9.16 -7.19
N VAL A 19 6.02 -7.84 -7.11
CA VAL A 19 7.21 -7.26 -6.48
C VAL A 19 7.27 -7.62 -5.01
N ALA A 20 6.15 -7.53 -4.27
CA ALA A 20 6.11 -7.94 -2.86
C ALA A 20 6.40 -9.43 -2.67
N GLY A 21 5.92 -10.29 -3.57
CA GLY A 21 6.21 -11.73 -3.55
C GLY A 21 7.70 -12.01 -3.73
N VAL A 22 8.30 -11.45 -4.78
CA VAL A 22 9.75 -11.59 -5.06
C VAL A 22 10.57 -11.04 -3.91
N MET A 23 10.29 -9.82 -3.45
CA MET A 23 11.00 -9.21 -2.31
C MET A 23 10.80 -10.00 -1.02
N GLY A 24 9.62 -10.57 -0.81
CA GLY A 24 9.34 -11.47 0.30
C GLY A 24 10.27 -12.68 0.30
N VAL A 25 10.37 -13.38 -0.83
CA VAL A 25 11.24 -14.55 -1.00
C VAL A 25 12.72 -14.18 -0.83
N LEU A 26 13.18 -13.11 -1.50
CA LEU A 26 14.57 -12.64 -1.41
C LEU A 26 14.98 -12.26 0.03
N LEU A 27 14.03 -11.73 0.81
CA LEU A 27 14.25 -11.35 2.20
C LEU A 27 13.96 -12.49 3.20
N GLY A 28 13.76 -13.73 2.74
CA GLY A 28 13.49 -14.89 3.58
C GLY A 28 12.20 -14.76 4.40
N ARG A 29 11.17 -14.11 3.84
CA ARG A 29 9.87 -13.89 4.50
C ARG A 29 8.91 -15.02 4.17
N ASP A 30 7.91 -15.19 5.04
CA ASP A 30 6.91 -16.24 4.90
C ASP A 30 5.63 -15.68 4.24
N PRO A 31 5.35 -15.99 2.96
CA PRO A 31 4.21 -15.47 2.23
C PRO A 31 2.88 -15.99 2.80
N LEU A 32 2.86 -17.16 3.46
CA LEU A 32 1.65 -17.70 4.07
C LEU A 32 1.13 -16.79 5.18
N ARG A 33 1.98 -15.93 5.76
CA ARG A 33 1.56 -14.93 6.75
C ARG A 33 0.65 -13.86 6.18
N LEU A 34 0.62 -13.64 4.86
CA LEU A 34 -0.36 -12.75 4.25
C LEU A 34 -1.79 -13.20 4.54
N THR A 35 -2.05 -14.52 4.68
CA THR A 35 -3.38 -15.04 5.06
C THR A 35 -3.80 -14.61 6.47
N ARG A 36 -2.84 -14.21 7.32
CA ARG A 36 -3.08 -13.71 8.67
C ARG A 36 -3.26 -12.19 8.71
N LEU A 37 -3.08 -11.50 7.58
CA LEU A 37 -3.27 -10.05 7.50
C LEU A 37 -4.77 -9.73 7.60
N ARG A 38 -5.23 -9.46 8.82
CA ARG A 38 -6.58 -8.99 9.06
C ARG A 38 -6.69 -7.51 8.73
N LEU A 39 -7.29 -7.19 7.60
CA LEU A 39 -7.65 -5.82 7.22
C LEU A 39 -9.05 -5.52 7.76
N ARG A 40 -9.18 -4.40 8.46
CA ARG A 40 -10.42 -3.95 9.06
C ARG A 40 -11.21 -3.16 8.02
N TRP A 41 -12.54 -3.33 7.99
CA TRP A 41 -13.46 -2.52 7.18
C TRP A 41 -13.17 -2.55 5.67
N ILE A 42 -12.88 -3.75 5.12
CA ILE A 42 -12.66 -3.94 3.68
C ILE A 42 -13.86 -3.43 2.84
N ALA A 43 -15.06 -3.40 3.42
CA ALA A 43 -16.24 -2.79 2.82
C ALA A 43 -16.03 -1.33 2.36
N LEU A 44 -15.16 -0.55 3.02
CA LEU A 44 -14.82 0.82 2.58
C LEU A 44 -14.09 0.82 1.23
N LEU A 45 -13.19 -0.14 1.01
CA LEU A 45 -12.51 -0.28 -0.28
C LEU A 45 -13.46 -0.75 -1.37
N TRP A 46 -14.38 -1.66 -1.06
CA TRP A 46 -15.43 -2.07 -2.01
C TRP A 46 -16.35 -0.92 -2.37
N ALA A 47 -16.75 -0.10 -1.38
CA ALA A 47 -17.53 1.11 -1.64
C ALA A 47 -16.76 2.12 -2.50
N ALA A 48 -15.48 2.36 -2.19
CA ALA A 48 -14.62 3.23 -3.00
C ALA A 48 -14.50 2.71 -4.45
N ALA A 49 -14.27 1.42 -4.64
CA ALA A 49 -14.20 0.79 -5.95
C ALA A 49 -15.52 0.89 -6.72
N ALA A 50 -16.66 0.69 -6.05
CA ALA A 50 -17.98 0.84 -6.66
C ALA A 50 -18.24 2.29 -7.12
N ILE A 51 -17.86 3.29 -6.31
CA ILE A 51 -17.99 4.70 -6.68
C ILE A 51 -17.04 5.05 -7.83
N ALA A 52 -15.81 4.57 -7.82
CA ALA A 52 -14.87 4.75 -8.93
C ALA A 52 -15.39 4.12 -10.23
N ALA A 53 -15.95 2.90 -10.15
CA ALA A 53 -16.59 2.24 -11.27
C ALA A 53 -17.80 3.01 -11.78
N LEU A 54 -18.61 3.58 -10.87
CA LEU A 54 -19.76 4.41 -11.23
C LEU A 54 -19.33 5.69 -11.96
N ARG A 55 -18.28 6.37 -11.46
CA ARG A 55 -17.69 7.54 -12.11
C ARG A 55 -17.21 7.21 -13.52
N TYR A 56 -16.55 6.07 -13.69
CA TYR A 56 -15.98 5.67 -14.98
C TYR A 56 -17.03 5.18 -15.98
N ALA A 57 -18.05 4.46 -15.50
CA ALA A 57 -19.14 3.99 -16.33
C ALA A 57 -20.07 5.11 -16.81
N ASP A 58 -20.02 6.28 -16.14
CA ASP A 58 -20.83 7.48 -16.37
C ASP A 58 -22.27 7.16 -16.82
N PRO A 59 -23.04 6.42 -16.01
CA PRO A 59 -24.34 5.98 -16.46
C PRO A 59 -25.30 7.17 -16.59
N GLY A 60 -26.09 7.18 -17.66
CA GLY A 60 -27.03 8.29 -17.94
C GLY A 60 -28.09 8.54 -16.86
N TRP A 61 -28.33 7.56 -15.96
CA TRP A 61 -29.23 7.72 -14.81
C TRP A 61 -28.61 8.50 -13.64
N LEU A 62 -27.30 8.76 -13.67
CA LEU A 62 -26.61 9.48 -12.61
C LEU A 62 -27.03 10.96 -12.60
N PRO A 63 -27.43 11.52 -11.44
CA PRO A 63 -27.80 12.93 -11.33
C PRO A 63 -26.72 13.86 -11.91
N GLN A 64 -27.15 14.90 -12.63
CA GLN A 64 -26.24 15.86 -13.26
C GLN A 64 -25.19 16.45 -12.28
N PRO A 65 -25.52 16.81 -11.01
CA PRO A 65 -24.52 17.34 -10.09
C PRO A 65 -23.37 16.38 -9.77
N LEU A 66 -23.58 15.06 -9.92
CA LEU A 66 -22.53 14.05 -9.71
C LEU A 66 -21.69 13.81 -10.97
N ARG A 67 -22.19 14.21 -12.13
CA ARG A 67 -21.51 14.15 -13.44
C ARG A 67 -20.79 15.45 -13.80
N GLN A 68 -21.21 16.57 -13.21
CA GLN A 68 -20.54 17.87 -13.34
C GLN A 68 -19.09 17.81 -12.83
N ASP A 69 -18.27 18.77 -13.27
CA ASP A 69 -16.86 18.92 -12.87
C ASP A 69 -16.04 17.62 -12.98
N SER A 70 -16.20 16.90 -14.10
CA SER A 70 -15.50 15.64 -14.38
C SER A 70 -15.68 14.56 -13.28
N GLY A 71 -16.80 14.64 -12.55
CA GLY A 71 -17.13 13.73 -11.45
C GLY A 71 -16.27 13.95 -10.20
N LEU A 72 -15.79 15.18 -9.94
CA LEU A 72 -14.95 15.53 -8.78
C LEU A 72 -15.57 15.05 -7.46
N ALA A 73 -16.90 15.16 -7.30
CA ALA A 73 -17.58 14.69 -6.09
C ALA A 73 -17.42 13.18 -5.87
N LEU A 74 -17.54 12.38 -6.94
CA LEU A 74 -17.33 10.92 -6.88
C LEU A 74 -15.85 10.58 -6.65
N ALA A 75 -14.94 11.34 -7.24
CA ALA A 75 -13.50 11.22 -7.00
C ALA A 75 -13.17 11.48 -5.52
N ALA A 76 -13.66 12.59 -4.97
CA ALA A 76 -13.49 12.96 -3.57
C ALA A 76 -14.06 11.91 -2.62
N ALA A 77 -15.24 11.35 -2.93
CA ALA A 77 -15.82 10.25 -2.16
C ALA A 77 -14.92 9.00 -2.18
N THR A 78 -14.37 8.65 -3.34
CA THR A 78 -13.44 7.51 -3.51
C THR A 78 -12.19 7.69 -2.66
N TRP A 79 -11.58 8.89 -2.70
CA TRP A 79 -10.40 9.21 -1.91
C TRP A 79 -10.70 9.23 -0.40
N THR A 80 -11.83 9.80 0.00
CA THR A 80 -12.25 9.88 1.41
C THR A 80 -12.43 8.49 2.01
N LEU A 81 -13.11 7.58 1.29
CA LEU A 81 -13.29 6.20 1.75
C LEU A 81 -11.97 5.44 1.83
N SER A 82 -11.09 5.63 0.85
CA SER A 82 -9.76 5.03 0.84
C SER A 82 -8.88 5.53 1.99
N ALA A 83 -8.88 6.84 2.25
CA ALA A 83 -8.16 7.46 3.35
C ALA A 83 -8.72 7.02 4.72
N ALA A 84 -10.05 6.95 4.86
CA ALA A 84 -10.70 6.42 6.06
C ALA A 84 -10.30 4.97 6.32
N TRP A 85 -10.25 4.13 5.28
CA TRP A 85 -9.78 2.76 5.38
C TRP A 85 -8.33 2.67 5.86
N VAL A 86 -7.43 3.50 5.33
CA VAL A 86 -6.04 3.59 5.81
C VAL A 86 -6.01 4.01 7.29
N GLY A 87 -6.76 5.05 7.66
CA GLY A 87 -6.85 5.55 9.03
C GLY A 87 -7.29 4.49 10.05
N VAL A 88 -8.32 3.71 9.72
CA VAL A 88 -8.81 2.60 10.55
C VAL A 88 -7.76 1.48 10.68
N ASN A 89 -6.94 1.27 9.65
CA ASN A 89 -5.95 0.20 9.60
C ASN A 89 -4.55 0.58 10.12
N LEU A 90 -4.26 1.86 10.38
CA LEU A 90 -2.96 2.32 10.90
C LEU A 90 -2.70 1.91 12.36
N ARG A 91 -3.74 1.87 13.19
CA ARG A 91 -3.62 1.57 14.63
C ARG A 91 -3.26 0.09 14.86
N GLY A 92 -2.29 -0.15 15.74
CA GLY A 92 -1.86 -1.51 16.14
C GLY A 92 -1.03 -2.26 15.09
N ARG A 93 -0.51 -1.56 14.08
CA ARG A 93 0.37 -2.12 13.06
C ARG A 93 1.84 -2.00 13.43
N THR A 94 2.68 -2.86 12.85
CA THR A 94 4.14 -2.73 13.01
C THR A 94 4.66 -1.48 12.29
N ARG A 95 5.83 -0.96 12.68
CA ARG A 95 6.44 0.22 12.02
C ARG A 95 6.54 0.06 10.49
N GLY A 96 6.88 -1.13 10.00
CA GLY A 96 6.96 -1.40 8.55
C GLY A 96 5.58 -1.33 7.87
N GLN A 97 4.55 -1.88 8.51
CA GLN A 97 3.18 -1.80 7.99
C GLN A 97 2.64 -0.37 8.04
N GLN A 98 2.96 0.39 9.09
CA GLN A 98 2.63 1.82 9.20
C GLN A 98 3.32 2.61 8.09
N ALA A 99 4.60 2.37 7.82
CA ALA A 99 5.31 3.02 6.72
C ALA A 99 4.63 2.76 5.37
N GLY A 100 4.24 1.51 5.09
CA GLY A 100 3.52 1.16 3.86
C GLY A 100 2.15 1.85 3.74
N LEU A 101 1.37 1.88 4.82
CA LEU A 101 0.08 2.57 4.88
C LEU A 101 0.22 4.10 4.75
N SER A 102 1.25 4.69 5.36
CA SER A 102 1.53 6.13 5.25
C SER A 102 1.97 6.50 3.83
N ALA A 103 2.80 5.68 3.19
CA ALA A 103 3.18 5.88 1.79
C ALA A 103 1.97 5.78 0.85
N LEU A 104 1.08 4.81 1.08
CA LEU A 104 -0.20 4.70 0.38
C LEU A 104 -1.04 5.98 0.51
N LEU A 105 -1.19 6.49 1.73
CA LEU A 105 -1.97 7.71 1.97
C LEU A 105 -1.32 8.93 1.32
N ALA A 106 0.01 9.06 1.41
CA ALA A 106 0.75 10.15 0.79
C ALA A 106 0.64 10.13 -0.74
N GLY A 107 0.75 8.95 -1.37
CA GLY A 107 0.58 8.77 -2.81
C GLY A 107 -0.84 9.09 -3.27
N ALA A 108 -1.84 8.60 -2.55
CA ALA A 108 -3.24 8.93 -2.84
C ALA A 108 -3.52 10.43 -2.69
N ALA A 109 -3.01 11.07 -1.63
CA ALA A 109 -3.17 12.51 -1.40
C ALA A 109 -2.47 13.34 -2.48
N ALA A 110 -1.29 12.91 -2.94
CA ALA A 110 -0.58 13.55 -4.04
C ALA A 110 -1.42 13.54 -5.33
N ASN A 111 -1.92 12.37 -5.75
CA ASN A 111 -2.76 12.26 -6.95
C ASN A 111 -4.07 13.02 -6.80
N ALA A 112 -4.73 12.92 -5.64
CA ALA A 112 -5.95 13.66 -5.36
C ALA A 112 -5.74 15.18 -5.45
N LEU A 113 -4.63 15.69 -4.93
CA LEU A 113 -4.28 17.10 -5.00
C LEU A 113 -4.03 17.54 -6.45
N ALA A 114 -3.28 16.75 -7.23
CA ALA A 114 -3.05 17.03 -8.64
C ALA A 114 -4.38 17.09 -9.41
N ILE A 115 -5.26 16.11 -9.22
CA ILE A 115 -6.57 16.05 -9.89
C ILE A 115 -7.46 17.22 -9.46
N ALA A 116 -7.54 17.51 -8.16
CA ALA A 116 -8.40 18.57 -7.65
C ALA A 116 -7.98 19.97 -8.14
N VAL A 117 -6.67 20.24 -8.18
CA VAL A 117 -6.14 21.54 -8.65
C VAL A 117 -6.34 21.71 -10.16
N ASN A 118 -6.43 20.62 -10.91
CA ASN A 118 -6.60 20.60 -12.36
C ASN A 118 -8.06 20.30 -12.79
N GLY A 119 -9.04 20.67 -11.96
CA GLY A 119 -10.46 20.63 -12.37
C GLY A 119 -11.07 19.23 -12.47
N GLY A 120 -10.51 18.24 -11.78
CA GLY A 120 -11.02 16.86 -11.80
C GLY A 120 -10.29 15.94 -12.80
N GLU A 121 -9.25 16.46 -13.46
CA GLU A 121 -8.46 15.74 -14.46
C GLU A 121 -7.00 15.61 -14.03
N MET A 122 -6.38 14.49 -14.40
CA MET A 122 -4.97 14.23 -14.18
C MET A 122 -4.19 14.58 -15.45
N PRO A 123 -3.34 15.62 -15.44
CA PRO A 123 -2.55 15.98 -16.61
C PRO A 123 -1.49 14.93 -16.92
N TYR A 124 -1.18 14.71 -18.19
CA TYR A 124 -0.08 13.83 -18.59
C TYR A 124 0.86 14.46 -19.61
N ALA A 125 2.13 14.03 -19.60
CA ALA A 125 3.14 14.51 -20.52
C ALA A 125 2.90 14.02 -21.97
N GLN A 126 3.08 14.93 -22.93
CA GLN A 126 2.61 14.76 -24.31
C GLN A 126 3.19 13.62 -25.19
N PRO A 127 4.33 12.92 -24.93
CA PRO A 127 4.66 11.78 -25.79
C PRO A 127 3.64 10.62 -25.69
N ALA A 128 2.73 10.60 -24.71
CA ALA A 128 1.68 9.59 -24.60
C ALA A 128 0.43 9.82 -25.49
N GLY A 129 0.25 11.02 -26.05
CA GLY A 129 -0.82 11.28 -27.03
C GLY A 129 -0.64 10.47 -28.31
N GLN A 130 0.60 10.07 -28.64
CA GLN A 130 0.90 9.25 -29.82
C GLN A 130 0.66 7.74 -29.61
N THR A 131 0.46 7.28 -28.37
CA THR A 131 0.30 5.86 -28.02
C THR A 131 -1.12 5.48 -27.57
N GLY A 132 -2.09 6.41 -27.64
CA GLY A 132 -3.51 6.14 -27.37
C GLY A 132 -3.95 6.34 -25.91
N ALA A 133 -3.14 7.00 -25.07
CA ALA A 133 -3.51 7.34 -23.70
C ALA A 133 -4.65 8.39 -23.59
N ASP A 134 -5.04 8.99 -24.71
CA ASP A 134 -5.96 10.12 -24.87
C ASP A 134 -7.46 9.80 -24.61
N THR A 135 -7.79 8.68 -23.96
CA THR A 135 -9.19 8.16 -23.99
C THR A 135 -9.80 7.74 -22.66
N THR A 136 -9.08 7.84 -21.54
CA THR A 136 -9.61 7.48 -20.21
C THR A 136 -10.18 8.69 -19.48
N VAL A 137 -11.46 8.61 -19.10
CA VAL A 137 -12.17 9.63 -18.30
C VAL A 137 -11.31 10.11 -17.13
N GLY A 138 -11.12 11.44 -17.04
CA GLY A 138 -10.35 12.08 -15.97
C GLY A 138 -8.85 12.21 -16.23
N HIS A 139 -8.37 12.04 -17.46
CA HIS A 139 -7.00 12.38 -17.87
C HIS A 139 -7.03 13.38 -19.03
N ALA A 140 -6.08 14.31 -19.06
CA ALA A 140 -5.97 15.30 -20.12
C ALA A 140 -4.51 15.57 -20.50
N ALA A 141 -4.28 15.86 -21.78
CA ALA A 141 -2.96 16.28 -22.22
C ALA A 141 -2.54 17.55 -21.47
N TRP A 142 -1.29 17.60 -21.00
CA TRP A 142 -0.82 18.77 -20.30
C TRP A 142 -0.83 20.01 -21.21
N GLU A 143 -1.30 21.14 -20.68
CA GLU A 143 -1.42 22.42 -21.37
C GLU A 143 -0.88 23.53 -20.47
N ALA A 144 0.12 24.25 -20.97
CA ALA A 144 0.75 25.34 -20.24
C ALA A 144 -0.27 26.43 -19.91
N GLY A 145 -0.33 26.85 -18.64
CA GLY A 145 -1.23 27.90 -18.18
C GLY A 145 -2.64 27.42 -17.77
N GLN A 146 -3.06 26.23 -18.22
CA GLN A 146 -4.29 25.59 -17.76
C GLN A 146 -4.02 24.61 -16.62
N HIS A 147 -2.96 23.82 -16.75
CA HIS A 147 -2.61 22.78 -15.77
C HIS A 147 -1.50 23.21 -14.81
N ARG A 148 -1.66 22.89 -13.52
CA ARG A 148 -0.72 23.14 -12.42
C ARG A 148 -0.19 21.83 -11.85
N LEU A 149 0.89 21.91 -11.05
CA LEU A 149 1.52 20.76 -10.39
C LEU A 149 1.97 19.67 -11.37
N TYR A 150 2.55 20.05 -12.51
CA TYR A 150 3.03 19.11 -13.53
C TYR A 150 3.95 18.00 -12.98
N TRP A 151 4.81 18.32 -12.01
CA TRP A 151 5.70 17.33 -11.39
C TRP A 151 4.98 16.22 -10.60
N LEU A 152 3.70 16.44 -10.25
CA LEU A 152 2.84 15.49 -9.55
C LEU A 152 1.87 14.76 -10.50
N SER A 153 1.91 15.10 -11.78
CA SER A 153 1.07 14.53 -12.82
C SER A 153 1.75 13.32 -13.46
N ASP A 154 1.13 12.72 -14.46
CA ASP A 154 1.66 11.52 -15.13
C ASP A 154 2.81 11.90 -16.08
N VAL A 155 4.04 11.82 -15.56
CA VAL A 155 5.25 12.31 -16.26
C VAL A 155 6.33 11.24 -16.41
N ILE A 156 6.23 10.13 -15.68
CA ILE A 156 7.23 9.07 -15.68
C ILE A 156 6.81 8.00 -16.68
N ALA A 157 7.41 8.01 -17.87
CA ALA A 157 7.15 6.99 -18.87
C ALA A 157 7.74 5.64 -18.48
N VAL A 158 6.94 4.58 -18.58
CA VAL A 158 7.40 3.20 -18.38
C VAL A 158 7.94 2.65 -19.71
N PRO A 159 9.25 2.39 -19.85
CA PRO A 159 9.85 1.99 -21.12
C PRO A 159 9.18 0.75 -21.73
N GLY A 160 8.91 0.81 -23.03
CA GLY A 160 8.27 -0.30 -23.76
C GLY A 160 6.76 -0.44 -23.53
N THR A 161 6.12 0.53 -22.87
CA THR A 161 4.66 0.54 -22.65
C THR A 161 4.07 1.91 -22.96
N ALA A 162 2.74 1.97 -23.08
CA ALA A 162 1.99 3.24 -23.18
C ALA A 162 1.58 3.79 -21.79
N VAL A 163 2.14 3.26 -20.70
CA VAL A 163 1.79 3.65 -19.34
C VAL A 163 2.69 4.80 -18.88
N LEU A 164 2.05 5.83 -18.35
CA LEU A 164 2.70 6.91 -17.61
C LEU A 164 2.40 6.73 -16.12
N LEU A 165 3.36 7.12 -15.28
CA LEU A 165 3.23 7.11 -13.83
C LEU A 165 3.43 8.50 -13.27
N SER A 166 2.69 8.80 -12.22
CA SER A 166 2.94 9.91 -11.33
C SER A 166 3.86 9.52 -10.18
N VAL A 167 4.38 10.53 -9.47
CA VAL A 167 5.07 10.33 -8.18
C VAL A 167 4.12 9.67 -7.16
N GLY A 168 2.82 9.99 -7.21
CA GLY A 168 1.84 9.36 -6.33
C GLY A 168 1.65 7.88 -6.62
N ASP A 169 1.69 7.45 -7.88
CA ASP A 169 1.61 6.02 -8.24
C ASP A 169 2.82 5.24 -7.71
N LEU A 170 4.02 5.82 -7.77
CA LEU A 170 5.21 5.21 -7.18
C LEU A 170 5.07 5.05 -5.66
N LEU A 171 4.50 6.04 -4.98
CA LEU A 171 4.21 5.96 -3.54
C LEU A 171 3.12 4.92 -3.24
N LEU A 172 2.11 4.79 -4.10
CA LEU A 172 1.07 3.77 -3.96
C LEU A 172 1.65 2.36 -4.14
N ILE A 173 2.36 2.10 -5.25
CA ILE A 173 3.01 0.82 -5.54
C ILE A 173 4.00 0.46 -4.44
N GLY A 174 4.87 1.40 -4.06
CA GLY A 174 5.86 1.23 -3.00
C GLY A 174 5.23 1.01 -1.63
N GLY A 175 4.14 1.72 -1.33
CA GLY A 175 3.37 1.58 -0.09
C GLY A 175 2.71 0.22 0.05
N ILE A 176 2.03 -0.26 -1.01
CA ILE A 176 1.46 -1.63 -1.06
C ILE A 176 2.56 -2.66 -0.88
N THR A 177 3.64 -2.54 -1.65
CA THR A 177 4.78 -3.47 -1.60
C THR A 177 5.37 -3.54 -0.19
N THR A 178 5.61 -2.38 0.43
CA THR A 178 6.15 -2.27 1.78
C THR A 178 5.20 -2.87 2.82
N LEU A 179 3.90 -2.60 2.71
CA LEU A 179 2.88 -3.16 3.59
C LEU A 179 2.86 -4.70 3.52
N LEU A 180 2.88 -5.26 2.31
CA LEU A 180 2.85 -6.70 2.09
C LEU A 180 4.13 -7.38 2.60
N VAL A 181 5.30 -6.87 2.22
CA VAL A 181 6.60 -7.41 2.70
C VAL A 181 6.72 -7.29 4.22
N ALA A 182 6.22 -6.20 4.82
CA ALA A 182 6.18 -6.03 6.26
C ALA A 182 5.21 -7.01 6.94
N ALA A 183 4.09 -7.36 6.29
CA ALA A 183 3.13 -8.34 6.79
C ALA A 183 3.67 -9.78 6.76
N MET A 184 4.62 -10.09 5.86
CA MET A 184 5.29 -11.39 5.80
C MET A 184 6.37 -11.57 6.89
N ARG A 185 6.69 -10.54 7.68
CA ARG A 185 7.72 -10.63 8.72
C ARG A 185 7.26 -11.56 9.86
N PRO A 186 8.16 -12.43 10.37
CA PRO A 186 7.91 -13.13 11.62
C PRO A 186 7.66 -12.11 12.74
N ARG A 187 6.60 -12.30 13.52
CA ARG A 187 6.53 -11.65 14.83
C ARG A 187 7.69 -12.24 15.62
N ARG A 188 8.64 -11.40 16.06
CA ARG A 188 9.52 -11.79 17.16
C ARG A 188 8.57 -12.07 18.32
N ILE A 189 8.37 -13.34 18.62
CA ILE A 189 7.88 -13.72 19.94
C ILE A 189 9.06 -13.35 20.82
N THR A 190 9.01 -12.16 21.41
CA THR A 190 9.86 -11.85 22.55
C THR A 190 9.36 -12.82 23.60
N ASP A 191 10.01 -13.97 23.71
CA ASP A 191 9.60 -15.02 24.63
C ASP A 191 10.07 -14.56 26.02
N PRO A 192 9.17 -14.10 26.92
CA PRO A 192 9.57 -13.64 28.24
C PRO A 192 10.16 -14.78 29.09
N LEU A 193 9.92 -16.04 28.69
CA LEU A 193 10.44 -17.23 29.36
C LEU A 193 11.92 -17.50 29.05
N ALA A 194 12.48 -16.92 27.97
CA ALA A 194 13.91 -17.07 27.67
C ALA A 194 14.79 -16.15 28.54
N SER A 195 14.23 -15.11 29.15
CA SER A 195 14.94 -14.24 30.10
C SER A 195 14.89 -14.76 31.55
N GLU A 196 14.00 -15.68 31.88
CA GLU A 196 13.84 -16.15 33.28
C GLU A 196 14.75 -17.34 33.61
N VAL A 197 15.25 -18.07 32.60
CA VAL A 197 16.09 -19.28 32.80
C VAL A 197 17.58 -18.96 32.95
N VAL A 198 18.04 -17.74 32.65
CA VAL A 198 19.48 -17.40 32.67
C VAL A 198 19.93 -16.78 34.01
N ASP A 199 19.00 -16.30 34.84
CA ASP A 199 19.33 -15.62 36.09
C ASP A 199 19.32 -16.55 37.34
N ASP A 200 18.86 -17.80 37.23
CA ASP A 200 18.74 -18.72 38.39
C ASP A 200 19.89 -19.74 38.51
N GLU A 201 20.83 -19.78 37.55
CA GLU A 201 21.97 -20.73 37.58
C GLU A 201 23.26 -20.14 38.19
N SER A 202 23.28 -18.84 38.51
CA SER A 202 24.48 -18.19 39.09
C SER A 202 24.51 -18.11 40.62
N ASP A 203 23.46 -18.58 41.31
CA ASP A 203 23.39 -18.61 42.79
C ASP A 203 23.60 -20.01 43.42
N GLN A 204 24.03 -21.01 42.64
CA GLN A 204 24.42 -22.33 43.17
C GLN A 204 25.92 -22.50 43.45
N THR A 205 26.65 -21.39 43.58
CA THR A 205 27.96 -21.42 44.24
C THR A 205 27.77 -21.64 45.75
N LEU A 206 28.43 -22.67 46.30
CA LEU A 206 28.86 -22.76 47.71
C LEU A 206 27.82 -23.19 48.76
N GLN A 207 27.35 -24.45 48.70
CA GLN A 207 27.16 -25.18 49.96
C GLN A 207 28.47 -25.88 50.37
N PRO A 208 29.07 -25.55 51.53
CA PRO A 208 30.25 -26.24 52.04
C PRO A 208 29.89 -27.69 52.41
N ARG A 209 30.62 -28.63 51.81
CA ARG A 209 30.52 -30.06 52.10
C ARG A 209 30.87 -30.31 53.59
N PRO A 210 30.00 -30.92 54.41
CA PRO A 210 30.34 -31.25 55.79
C PRO A 210 31.45 -32.31 55.80
N ALA A 211 32.50 -32.05 56.58
CA ALA A 211 33.64 -32.93 56.77
C ALA A 211 33.18 -34.23 57.45
N GLY A 212 33.00 -35.29 56.66
CA GLY A 212 32.71 -36.63 57.12
C GLY A 212 33.89 -37.23 57.89
N SER A 213 33.58 -37.64 59.12
CA SER A 213 34.42 -38.29 60.13
C SER A 213 35.14 -39.56 59.65
N ARG A 214 36.43 -39.67 60.03
CA ARG A 214 37.24 -40.90 59.95
C ARG A 214 36.64 -41.99 60.84
N PRO A 215 36.53 -43.25 60.37
CA PRO A 215 36.23 -44.38 61.24
C PRO A 215 37.47 -44.76 62.05
N ALA A 216 37.25 -45.03 63.35
CA ALA A 216 38.25 -45.56 64.27
C ALA A 216 38.57 -47.02 63.91
N SER A 217 39.86 -47.33 63.94
CA SER A 217 40.45 -48.66 63.87
C SER A 217 40.24 -49.40 65.19
N ASP A 218 39.79 -50.65 65.12
CA ASP A 218 40.08 -51.75 66.05
C ASP A 218 40.22 -53.05 65.24
#